data_AF-A0A832J2Z4-F1
#
_entry.id   AF-A0A832J2Z4-F1
#
_cell.length_a   1.000
_cell.length_b   1.000
_cell.length_c   1.000
_cell.angle_alpha   90.00
_cell.angle_beta   90.00
_cell.angle_gamma   90.00
#
_symmetry.space_group_name_H-M   'P 1'
#
loop_
_entity.id
_entity.type
_entity.pdbx_description
1 polymer ?
#
loop_
_entity_poly.entity_id
_entity_poly.type
_entity_poly.pdbx_seq_one_letter_code
_entity_poly.pdbx_strand_id
1 'polypeptide(L)'
;MTESVQISKPPRSQWWDVWDQFRHHKGAMISSFVFIMILVIVIFGNLIWNIDPAYNDFGAMDQRPSLAHPLGTDGLGRDALAQMIQGGRTSIAVGITAMLLSLFLGTLVGVVAGYFKKLDGLLMRLTDLFLALPLLPLLLVMMMLFREPLSATFGPETGIFILMVSA
;
A
#
# COMPACT_ATOMS: atom_id res chain seq x y z
N MET A 1 -53.58 23.64 -22.15
CA MET A 1 -52.46 22.70 -22.36
C MET A 1 -51.19 23.51 -22.21
N THR A 2 -50.55 23.46 -21.04
CA THR A 2 -49.32 24.21 -20.77
C THR A 2 -48.26 23.17 -20.47
N GLU A 3 -47.53 22.75 -21.50
CA GLU A 3 -46.35 21.90 -21.35
C GLU A 3 -45.27 22.72 -20.62
N SER A 4 -44.95 22.31 -19.40
CA SER A 4 -43.81 22.82 -18.67
C SER A 4 -42.53 22.34 -19.37
N VAL A 5 -41.84 23.28 -20.00
CA VAL A 5 -40.50 23.09 -20.58
C VAL A 5 -39.58 22.57 -19.48
N GLN A 6 -39.26 21.27 -19.51
CA GLN A 6 -38.20 20.70 -18.68
C GLN A 6 -36.87 21.26 -19.18
N ILE A 7 -36.32 22.23 -18.44
CA ILE A 7 -34.99 22.75 -18.68
C ILE A 7 -33.99 21.62 -18.36
N SER A 8 -33.51 20.94 -19.41
CA SER A 8 -32.41 19.99 -19.36
C SER A 8 -31.18 20.71 -18.77
N LYS A 9 -30.82 20.35 -17.52
CA LYS A 9 -29.59 20.86 -16.89
C LYS A 9 -28.39 20.42 -17.73
N PRO A 10 -27.41 21.30 -18.00
CA PRO A 10 -26.23 20.94 -18.78
C PRO A 10 -25.49 19.78 -18.09
N PRO A 11 -24.87 18.86 -18.85
CA PRO A 11 -24.12 17.75 -18.27
C PRO A 11 -22.99 18.31 -17.42
N ARG A 12 -23.10 18.17 -16.10
CA ARG A 12 -22.04 18.53 -15.17
C ARG A 12 -20.86 17.61 -15.40
N SER A 13 -19.63 18.11 -15.20
CA SER A 13 -18.44 17.27 -15.31
C SER A 13 -18.53 16.15 -14.28
N GLN A 14 -18.44 14.90 -14.74
CA GLN A 14 -18.58 13.68 -13.94
C GLN A 14 -17.73 13.70 -12.65
N TRP A 15 -16.55 14.32 -12.69
CA TRP A 15 -15.67 14.48 -11.52
C TRP A 15 -16.28 15.31 -10.39
N TRP A 16 -17.07 16.33 -10.71
CA TRP A 16 -17.73 17.16 -9.70
C TRP A 16 -18.90 16.43 -9.05
N ASP A 17 -19.63 15.62 -9.82
CA ASP A 17 -20.73 14.82 -9.30
C ASP A 17 -20.20 13.70 -8.38
N VAL A 18 -19.10 13.04 -8.75
CA VAL A 18 -18.42 12.05 -7.89
C VAL A 18 -17.94 12.70 -6.58
N TRP A 19 -17.35 13.89 -6.66
CA TRP A 19 -16.83 14.59 -5.48
C TRP A 19 -17.94 15.08 -4.54
N ASP A 20 -19.04 15.57 -5.09
CA ASP A 20 -20.21 15.96 -4.31
C ASP A 20 -20.81 14.74 -3.60
N GLN A 21 -20.97 13.62 -4.31
CA GLN A 21 -21.45 12.37 -3.72
C GLN A 21 -20.50 11.83 -2.64
N PHE A 22 -19.18 11.89 -2.86
CA PHE A 22 -18.18 11.44 -1.90
C PHE A 22 -18.24 12.22 -0.58
N ARG A 23 -18.40 13.54 -0.64
CA ARG A 23 -18.50 14.39 0.56
C ARG A 23 -19.73 14.15 1.40
N HIS A 24 -20.84 13.75 0.78
CA HIS A 24 -22.07 13.41 1.50
C HIS A 24 -21.95 12.08 2.26
N HIS A 25 -20.99 11.21 1.91
CA HIS A 25 -20.74 9.96 2.61
C HIS A 25 -19.81 10.16 3.80
N LYS A 26 -20.39 10.25 5.01
CA LYS A 26 -19.65 10.44 6.27
C LYS A 26 -18.54 9.41 6.48
N GLY A 27 -18.80 8.13 6.16
CA GLY A 27 -17.80 7.07 6.27
C GLY A 27 -16.59 7.28 5.34
N ALA A 28 -16.85 7.65 4.09
CA ALA A 28 -15.80 7.92 3.11
C ALA A 28 -14.94 9.12 3.50
N MET A 29 -15.57 10.17 4.05
CA MET A 29 -14.86 11.36 4.54
C MET A 29 -13.99 11.08 5.77
N ILE A 30 -14.49 10.29 6.74
CA ILE A 30 -13.71 9.92 7.93
C ILE A 30 -12.51 9.06 7.51
N SER A 31 -12.72 8.03 6.69
CA SER A 31 -11.62 7.18 6.21
C SER A 31 -10.60 7.97 5.40
N SER A 32 -11.05 8.90 4.55
CA SER A 32 -10.15 9.78 3.78
C SER A 32 -9.34 10.69 4.71
N PHE A 33 -9.96 11.30 5.72
CA PHE A 33 -9.26 12.12 6.69
C PHE A 33 -8.20 11.33 7.46
N VAL A 34 -8.56 10.15 8.00
CA VAL A 34 -7.63 9.29 8.74
C VAL A 34 -6.49 8.81 7.85
N PHE A 35 -6.78 8.41 6.61
CA PHE A 35 -5.77 7.97 5.65
C PHE A 35 -4.79 9.10 5.31
N ILE A 36 -5.30 10.29 4.99
CA ILE A 36 -4.46 11.47 4.70
C ILE A 36 -3.61 11.84 5.93
N MET A 37 -4.19 11.78 7.14
CA MET A 37 -3.45 12.03 8.37
C MET A 37 -2.28 11.04 8.54
N ILE A 38 -2.50 9.75 8.31
CA ILE A 38 -1.44 8.73 8.34
C ILE A 38 -0.38 9.02 7.29
N LEU A 39 -0.76 9.33 6.05
CA LEU A 39 0.19 9.68 4.99
C LEU A 39 1.06 10.87 5.38
N VAL A 40 0.46 11.91 5.96
CA VAL A 40 1.18 13.11 6.43
C VAL A 40 2.17 12.73 7.53
N ILE A 41 1.73 11.96 8.54
CA ILE A 41 2.61 11.52 9.64
C ILE A 41 3.77 10.66 9.12
N VAL A 42 3.53 9.77 8.16
CA VAL A 42 4.56 8.85 7.66
C VAL A 42 5.55 9.58 6.73
N ILE A 43 5.06 10.48 5.88
CA ILE A 43 5.91 11.24 4.93
C ILE A 43 6.72 12.31 5.66
N PHE A 44 6.08 13.06 6.57
CA PHE A 44 6.72 14.17 7.27
C PHE A 44 7.22 13.81 8.67
N GLY A 45 6.97 12.59 9.15
CA GLY A 45 7.33 12.15 10.50
C GLY A 45 8.83 12.18 10.75
N ASN A 46 9.65 11.87 9.74
CA ASN A 46 11.11 11.94 9.86
C ASN A 46 11.64 13.38 10.09
N LEU A 47 10.86 14.41 9.72
CA LEU A 47 11.24 15.79 10.01
C LEU A 47 11.03 16.15 11.49
N ILE A 48 10.04 15.51 12.13
CA ILE A 48 9.65 15.77 13.51
C ILE A 48 10.42 14.85 14.47
N TRP A 49 10.64 13.60 14.06
CA TRP A 49 11.22 12.54 14.89
C TRP A 49 12.37 11.85 14.13
N ASN A 50 13.58 12.38 14.31
CA ASN A 50 14.79 11.95 13.60
C ASN A 50 15.65 11.01 14.46
N ILE A 51 15.03 9.96 15.00
CA ILE A 51 15.72 8.88 15.72
C ILE A 51 15.97 7.75 14.72
N ASP A 52 17.17 7.17 14.74
CA ASP A 52 17.48 6.00 13.92
C ASP A 52 16.61 4.80 14.39
N PRO A 53 15.74 4.24 13.54
CA PRO A 53 14.85 3.13 13.90
C PRO A 53 15.61 1.83 14.21
N ALA A 54 16.88 1.71 13.80
CA ALA A 54 17.72 0.54 14.07
C ALA A 54 18.59 0.70 15.33
N TYR A 55 18.61 1.89 15.94
CA TYR A 55 19.39 2.17 17.13
C TYR A 55 18.84 1.42 18.34
N ASN A 56 19.71 0.68 19.02
CA ASN A 56 19.34 -0.13 20.18
C ASN A 56 19.85 0.58 21.44
N ASP A 57 18.94 1.09 22.26
CA ASP A 57 19.27 1.59 23.59
C ASP A 57 18.96 0.51 24.63
N PHE A 58 19.97 -0.27 25.00
CA PHE A 58 19.82 -1.32 26.02
C PHE A 58 19.38 -0.77 27.39
N GLY A 59 19.62 0.50 27.69
CA GLY A 59 19.13 1.16 28.91
C GLY A 59 17.64 1.49 28.86
N ALA A 60 17.05 1.46 27.66
CA ALA A 60 15.66 1.78 27.41
C ALA A 60 14.83 0.60 26.92
N MET A 61 15.17 -0.64 27.29
CA MET A 61 14.35 -1.81 26.95
C MET A 61 12.97 -1.77 27.63
N ASP A 62 11.92 -2.12 26.88
CA ASP A 62 10.53 -2.24 27.34
C ASP A 62 10.01 -1.00 28.11
N GLN A 63 10.47 0.20 27.72
CA GLN A 63 10.01 1.44 28.34
C GLN A 63 8.58 1.76 27.92
N ARG A 64 7.80 2.18 28.92
CA ARG A 64 6.45 2.73 28.71
C ARG A 64 6.52 4.05 27.92
N PRO A 65 5.40 4.46 27.28
CA PRO A 65 5.29 5.75 26.62
C PRO A 65 5.81 6.90 27.48
N SER A 66 6.77 7.66 26.95
CA SER A 66 7.42 8.79 27.61
C SER A 66 7.65 9.93 26.61
N LEU A 67 8.02 11.13 27.08
CA LEU A 67 8.35 12.23 26.16
C LEU A 67 9.59 11.92 25.29
N ALA A 68 10.49 11.07 25.78
CA ALA A 68 11.66 10.60 25.03
C ALA A 68 11.30 9.50 24.03
N HIS A 69 10.30 8.68 24.36
CA HIS A 69 9.78 7.59 23.51
C HIS A 69 8.24 7.63 23.51
N PRO A 70 7.60 8.45 22.65
CA PRO A 70 6.15 8.72 22.72
C PRO A 70 5.27 7.48 22.64
N LEU A 71 5.76 6.43 21.98
CA LEU A 71 5.08 5.14 21.83
C LEU A 71 5.80 4.00 22.57
N GLY A 72 6.78 4.35 23.41
CA GLY A 72 7.63 3.41 24.12
C GLY A 72 8.71 2.80 23.24
N THR A 73 9.37 1.79 23.79
CA THR A 73 10.44 1.03 23.13
C THR A 73 10.12 -0.46 23.11
N ASP A 74 10.77 -1.18 22.22
CA ASP A 74 10.66 -2.64 22.16
C ASP A 74 11.67 -3.35 23.09
N GLY A 75 11.66 -4.69 23.04
CA GLY A 75 12.57 -5.53 23.83
C GLY A 75 14.05 -5.43 23.44
N LEU A 76 14.40 -4.62 22.42
CA LEU A 76 15.78 -4.27 22.07
C LEU A 76 16.10 -2.80 22.38
N GLY A 77 15.14 -2.07 22.96
CA GLY A 77 15.28 -0.65 23.28
C GLY A 77 15.21 0.27 22.07
N ARG A 78 14.60 -0.18 20.97
CA ARG A 78 14.39 0.65 19.78
C ARG A 78 13.11 1.47 19.94
N ASP A 79 13.14 2.70 19.46
CA ASP A 79 11.99 3.61 19.51
C ASP A 79 10.86 3.13 18.60
N ALA A 80 9.69 2.84 19.16
CA ALA A 80 8.56 2.29 18.41
C ALA A 80 7.96 3.31 17.43
N LEU A 81 8.00 4.60 17.74
CA LEU A 81 7.51 5.65 16.86
C LEU A 81 8.38 5.79 15.61
N ALA A 82 9.70 5.79 15.77
CA ALA A 82 10.67 5.81 14.67
C ALA A 82 10.51 4.59 13.77
N GLN A 83 10.35 3.40 14.35
CA GLN A 83 10.08 2.17 13.61
C GLN A 83 8.77 2.24 12.82
N MET A 84 7.70 2.77 13.41
CA MET A 84 6.42 2.91 12.71
C MET A 84 6.46 3.94 11.58
N ILE A 85 7.13 5.08 11.76
CA ILE A 85 7.28 6.08 10.71
C ILE A 85 8.08 5.48 9.53
N GLN A 86 9.24 4.87 9.81
CA GLN A 86 10.08 4.32 8.76
C GLN A 86 9.42 3.10 8.09
N GLY A 87 8.85 2.18 8.87
CA GLY A 87 8.11 1.02 8.35
C GLY A 87 6.86 1.43 7.55
N GLY A 88 6.18 2.50 7.96
CA GLY A 88 5.08 3.10 7.23
C GLY A 88 5.50 3.58 5.84
N ARG A 89 6.65 4.24 5.71
CA ARG A 89 7.17 4.74 4.41
C ARG A 89 7.41 3.59 3.45
N THR A 90 8.08 2.53 3.93
CA THR A 90 8.32 1.31 3.15
C THR A 90 6.99 0.65 2.76
N SER A 91 6.03 0.55 3.68
CA SER A 91 4.72 -0.06 3.41
C SER A 91 3.93 0.68 2.34
N ILE A 92 3.92 2.02 2.39
CA ILE A 92 3.27 2.85 1.37
C ILE A 92 3.95 2.68 0.00
N ALA A 93 5.28 2.72 -0.03
CA ALA A 93 6.05 2.59 -1.26
C ALA A 93 5.81 1.21 -1.93
N VAL A 94 5.83 0.14 -1.15
CA VAL A 94 5.54 -1.22 -1.62
C VAL A 94 4.10 -1.31 -2.09
N GLY A 95 3.14 -0.85 -1.28
CA GLY A 95 1.71 -0.91 -1.60
C GLY A 95 1.34 -0.19 -2.89
N ILE A 96 1.84 1.04 -3.09
CA ILE A 96 1.60 1.81 -4.32
C ILE A 96 2.22 1.10 -5.53
N THR A 97 3.47 0.64 -5.41
CA THR A 97 4.19 0.00 -6.51
C THR A 97 3.51 -1.31 -6.91
N ALA A 98 3.19 -2.16 -5.93
CA ALA A 98 2.49 -3.42 -6.15
C ALA A 98 1.09 -3.20 -6.74
N MET A 99 0.35 -2.18 -6.29
CA MET A 99 -0.96 -1.83 -6.85
C MET A 99 -0.86 -1.41 -8.31
N LEU A 100 0.08 -0.52 -8.66
CA LEU A 100 0.28 -0.07 -10.04
C LEU A 100 0.67 -1.23 -10.97
N LEU A 101 1.58 -2.10 -10.53
CA LEU A 101 1.96 -3.30 -11.28
C LEU A 101 0.79 -4.27 -11.45
N SER A 102 0.02 -4.51 -10.38
CA SER A 102 -1.15 -5.38 -10.41
C SER A 102 -2.23 -4.84 -11.34
N LEU A 103 -2.49 -3.52 -11.31
CA LEU A 103 -3.41 -2.88 -12.24
C LEU A 103 -2.92 -3.01 -13.68
N PHE A 104 -1.65 -2.76 -13.93
CA PHE A 104 -1.06 -2.87 -15.26
C PHE A 104 -1.17 -4.29 -15.82
N LEU A 105 -0.66 -5.28 -15.07
CA LEU A 105 -0.68 -6.69 -15.49
C LEU A 105 -2.10 -7.25 -15.55
N GLY A 106 -2.92 -6.98 -14.53
CA GLY A 106 -4.31 -7.45 -14.46
C GLY A 106 -5.18 -6.86 -15.58
N THR A 107 -5.01 -5.57 -15.89
CA THR A 107 -5.71 -4.94 -17.02
C THR A 107 -5.24 -5.51 -18.35
N LEU A 108 -3.93 -5.74 -18.52
CA LEU A 108 -3.40 -6.35 -19.74
C LEU A 108 -3.98 -7.75 -19.95
N VAL A 109 -3.94 -8.60 -18.91
CA VAL A 109 -4.52 -9.95 -18.94
C VAL A 109 -6.03 -9.89 -19.23
N GLY A 110 -6.77 -9.01 -18.55
CA GLY A 110 -8.21 -8.85 -18.75
C GLY A 110 -8.59 -8.38 -20.14
N VAL A 111 -7.85 -7.41 -20.71
CA VAL A 111 -8.06 -6.93 -22.07
C VAL A 111 -7.75 -8.01 -23.10
N VAL A 112 -6.65 -8.76 -22.93
CA VAL A 112 -6.28 -9.85 -23.84
C VAL A 112 -7.31 -10.98 -23.80
N ALA A 113 -7.77 -11.39 -22.61
CA ALA A 113 -8.83 -12.40 -22.46
C ALA A 113 -10.16 -11.93 -23.09
N GLY A 114 -10.54 -10.67 -22.84
CA GLY A 114 -11.77 -10.08 -23.37
C GLY A 114 -11.78 -9.89 -24.89
N TYR A 115 -10.63 -9.53 -25.48
CA TYR A 115 -10.50 -9.34 -26.93
C TYR A 115 -10.33 -10.67 -27.67
N PHE A 116 -9.46 -11.56 -27.16
CA PHE A 116 -9.18 -12.86 -27.76
C PHE A 116 -9.89 -13.98 -27.00
N LYS A 117 -11.16 -14.23 -27.34
CA LYS A 117 -11.96 -15.31 -26.71
C LYS A 117 -11.32 -16.71 -26.71
N LYS A 118 -10.37 -16.98 -27.62
CA LYS A 118 -9.61 -18.24 -27.65
C LYS A 118 -8.61 -18.37 -26.48
N LEU A 119 -8.10 -17.25 -25.98
CA LEU A 119 -7.13 -17.20 -24.88
C LEU A 119 -7.80 -17.09 -23.51
N ASP A 120 -9.07 -16.68 -23.46
CA ASP A 120 -9.86 -16.52 -22.24
C ASP A 120 -9.77 -17.75 -21.31
N GLY A 121 -10.07 -18.94 -21.82
CA GLY A 121 -10.03 -20.17 -21.02
C GLY A 121 -8.64 -20.55 -20.50
N LEU A 122 -7.56 -20.22 -21.23
CA LEU A 122 -6.19 -20.49 -20.78
C LEU A 122 -5.76 -19.46 -19.72
N LEU A 123 -6.07 -18.18 -19.93
CA LEU A 123 -5.74 -17.09 -19.02
C LEU A 123 -6.48 -17.22 -17.70
N MET A 124 -7.79 -17.54 -17.73
CA MET A 124 -8.57 -17.81 -16.52
C MET A 124 -8.00 -18.97 -15.71
N ARG A 125 -7.60 -20.08 -16.37
CA ARG A 125 -6.98 -21.21 -15.68
C ARG A 125 -5.63 -20.85 -15.07
N LEU A 126 -4.83 -20.04 -15.76
CA LEU A 126 -3.57 -19.53 -15.21
C LEU A 126 -3.83 -18.66 -13.97
N THR A 127 -4.78 -17.73 -14.02
CA THR A 127 -5.11 -16.90 -12.85
C THR A 127 -5.64 -17.73 -11.69
N ASP A 128 -6.50 -18.71 -11.96
CA ASP A 128 -7.02 -19.62 -10.93
C ASP A 128 -5.91 -20.45 -10.29
N LEU A 129 -4.92 -20.90 -11.09
CA LEU A 129 -3.76 -21.61 -10.57
C LEU A 129 -2.96 -20.76 -9.58
N PHE A 130 -2.68 -19.49 -9.92
CA PHE A 130 -1.97 -18.59 -9.01
C PHE A 130 -2.77 -18.28 -7.74
N LEU A 131 -4.08 -18.08 -7.85
CA LEU A 131 -4.96 -17.83 -6.69
C LEU A 131 -5.14 -19.05 -5.78
N ALA A 132 -4.99 -20.26 -6.33
CA ALA A 132 -5.08 -21.50 -5.55
C ALA A 132 -3.80 -21.82 -4.77
N LEU A 133 -2.67 -21.17 -5.08
CA LEU A 133 -1.42 -21.40 -4.36
C LEU A 133 -1.47 -20.79 -2.95
N PRO A 134 -0.97 -21.50 -1.94
CA PRO A 134 -0.89 -20.95 -0.59
C PRO A 134 0.18 -19.86 -0.56
N LEU A 135 -0.26 -18.61 -0.34
CA LEU A 135 0.62 -17.43 -0.40
C LEU A 135 1.78 -17.52 0.60
N LEU A 136 1.52 -17.90 1.86
CA LEU A 136 2.55 -17.94 2.90
C LEU A 136 3.75 -18.85 2.55
N PRO A 137 3.55 -20.14 2.14
CA PRO A 137 4.64 -20.97 1.62
C PRO A 137 5.39 -20.37 0.43
N LEU A 138 4.68 -19.78 -0.53
CA LEU A 138 5.30 -19.17 -1.71
C LEU A 138 6.23 -18.02 -1.30
N LEU A 139 5.75 -17.13 -0.42
CA LEU A 139 6.55 -16.03 0.12
C LEU A 139 7.80 -16.54 0.85
N LEU A 140 7.69 -17.60 1.65
CA LEU A 140 8.83 -18.19 2.34
C LEU A 140 9.88 -18.74 1.37
N VAL A 141 9.45 -19.49 0.34
CA VAL A 141 10.35 -20.00 -0.70
C VAL A 141 11.02 -18.85 -1.45
N MET A 142 10.26 -17.80 -1.79
CA MET A 142 10.80 -16.63 -2.47
C MET A 142 11.82 -15.89 -1.61
N MET A 143 11.53 -15.64 -0.33
CA MET A 143 12.48 -15.04 0.61
C MET A 143 13.74 -15.90 0.73
N MET A 144 13.60 -17.21 0.90
CA MET A 144 14.76 -18.10 1.07
C MET A 144 15.64 -18.15 -0.17
N LEU A 145 15.04 -18.17 -1.36
CA LEU A 145 15.77 -18.34 -2.62
C LEU A 145 16.32 -17.03 -3.19
N PHE A 146 15.57 -15.92 -3.09
CA PHE A 146 15.87 -14.68 -3.81
C PHE A 146 16.37 -13.53 -2.92
N ARG A 147 16.27 -13.60 -1.58
CA ARG A 147 16.71 -12.51 -0.69
C ARG A 147 18.20 -12.19 -0.85
N GLU A 148 19.07 -13.20 -0.76
CA GLU A 148 20.52 -12.98 -0.83
C GLU A 148 20.98 -12.50 -2.22
N PRO A 149 20.56 -13.14 -3.35
CA PRO A 149 20.94 -12.66 -4.68
C PRO A 149 20.46 -11.23 -4.98
N LEU A 150 19.22 -10.89 -4.61
CA LEU A 150 18.67 -9.55 -4.82
C LEU A 150 19.37 -8.51 -3.96
N SER A 151 19.65 -8.84 -2.70
CA SER A 151 20.36 -7.93 -1.78
C SER A 151 21.81 -7.71 -2.22
N ALA A 152 22.48 -8.72 -2.77
CA ALA A 152 23.83 -8.60 -3.30
C ALA A 152 23.88 -7.74 -4.58
N THR A 153 22.85 -7.82 -5.42
CA THR A 153 22.82 -7.12 -6.72
C THR A 153 22.34 -5.67 -6.61
N PHE A 154 21.29 -5.43 -5.82
CA PHE A 154 20.59 -4.14 -5.73
C PHE A 154 20.80 -3.42 -4.39
N GLY A 155 21.51 -4.05 -3.45
CA GLY A 155 21.66 -3.57 -2.07
C GLY A 155 20.57 -4.11 -1.15
N PRO A 156 20.79 -4.13 0.19
CA PRO A 156 19.88 -4.77 1.14
C PRO A 156 18.46 -4.19 1.11
N GLU A 157 18.33 -2.86 1.09
CA GLU A 157 17.01 -2.21 1.13
C GLU A 157 16.22 -2.42 -0.16
N THR A 158 16.85 -2.16 -1.32
CA THR A 158 16.19 -2.30 -2.63
C THR A 158 15.94 -3.76 -2.98
N GLY A 159 16.82 -4.68 -2.58
CA GLY A 159 16.65 -6.12 -2.79
C GLY A 159 15.41 -6.65 -2.07
N ILE A 160 15.22 -6.29 -0.80
CA ILE A 160 14.03 -6.68 -0.03
C ILE A 160 12.79 -5.99 -0.62
N PHE A 161 12.88 -4.72 -1.02
CA PHE A 161 11.79 -4.01 -1.67
C PHE A 161 11.30 -4.70 -2.95
N ILE A 162 12.21 -5.04 -3.87
CA ILE A 162 11.87 -5.74 -5.11
C ILE A 162 11.20 -7.08 -4.81
N LEU A 163 11.75 -7.82 -3.85
CA LEU A 163 11.19 -9.10 -3.43
C LEU A 163 9.75 -8.93 -2.94
N MET A 164 9.49 -7.98 -2.04
CA MET A 164 8.15 -7.70 -1.51
C MET A 164 7.14 -7.27 -2.58
N VAL A 165 7.58 -6.53 -3.60
CA VAL A 165 6.71 -6.06 -4.69
C VAL A 165 6.41 -7.17 -5.71
N SER A 166 7.35 -8.10 -5.89
CA SER A 166 7.26 -9.17 -6.89
C SER A 166 6.58 -10.46 -6.40
N ALA A 167 6.40 -10.59 -5.10
CA ALA A 167 5.90 -11.80 -4.44
C ALA A 167 4.37 -11.77 -4.29
#